data_AF-A0A0F8ZTZ3-F1
#
_entry.id   AF-A0A0F8ZTZ3-F1
#
_cell.length_a   1.000
_cell.length_b   1.000
_cell.length_c   1.000
_cell.angle_alpha   90.00
_cell.angle_beta   90.00
_cell.angle_gamma   90.00
#
_symmetry.space_group_name_H-M   'P 1'
#
loop_
_entity.id
_entity.type
_entity.pdbx_description
1 polymer ?
#
loop_
_entity_poly.entity_id
_entity_poly.type
_entity_poly.pdbx_seq_one_letter_code
_entity_poly.pdbx_strand_id
1 'polypeptide(L)'
;IPWDYKPDAKCENVTKFISEIVKEEDIAVLQEFVGYLLYREYFIKKAIILVGEPDTGKTTFIKMIVKFIGQDNTCGVSLHKILTDKFSSSHLHNKLLNFYDDLSFKDIKETGDFKIATGGGYISGEKKFGDQFQFLNYAKLLFATNKISSVDDISDDAYYNRWIILFFNNEFNNENKKTDKNIIKKITERGEMEGLLNWAIEGLKRLLKNQNFSYKLSAEENKLIMEKSSNTVSGFVQDILVEEQDAWISKEDMYSAYSIYVNRYGGAKVTKEKFGRDFPKKALYVLDTRKDTEKKKSQHGWSNIGLNTTNTSFIQVFKQINNTLYHVFFPIDREKSSISGMVTEQVGEVDTPMDILDTNQVKTTLISQFSMQPEIEIQQFLKIYPDNFHAAIDIMLDGLKRDGGIFEPKPGFIKLL
;
A
#
# COMPACT_ATOMS: atom_id res chain seq x y z
N ILE A 1 29.16 -11.79 -5.06
CA ILE A 1 28.38 -11.50 -6.29
C ILE A 1 29.30 -11.55 -7.50
N PRO A 2 28.83 -11.92 -8.71
CA PRO A 2 29.69 -12.22 -9.86
C PRO A 2 29.92 -11.04 -10.82
N TRP A 3 29.89 -9.80 -10.33
CA TRP A 3 29.95 -8.58 -11.17
C TRP A 3 31.08 -7.66 -10.71
N ASP A 4 31.77 -7.06 -11.68
CA ASP A 4 32.84 -6.09 -11.41
C ASP A 4 32.25 -4.75 -10.99
N TYR A 5 32.87 -4.09 -10.01
CA TYR A 5 32.53 -2.71 -9.67
C TYR A 5 33.10 -1.76 -10.73
N LYS A 6 32.22 -1.11 -11.47
CA LYS A 6 32.56 -0.10 -12.47
C LYS A 6 31.88 1.22 -12.11
N PRO A 7 32.60 2.24 -11.61
CA PRO A 7 32.01 3.46 -11.08
C PRO A 7 31.00 4.16 -12.01
N ASP A 8 31.24 4.12 -13.32
CA ASP A 8 30.43 4.82 -14.32
C ASP A 8 29.35 3.93 -14.97
N ALA A 9 29.22 2.66 -14.56
CA ALA A 9 28.21 1.77 -15.10
C ALA A 9 26.80 2.21 -14.68
N LYS A 10 25.86 2.16 -15.62
CA LYS A 10 24.44 2.52 -15.45
C LYS A 10 23.55 1.32 -15.70
N CYS A 11 22.35 1.34 -15.13
CA CYS A 11 21.35 0.29 -15.28
C CYS A 11 19.99 0.86 -15.71
N GLU A 12 19.94 1.51 -16.87
CA GLU A 12 18.76 2.24 -17.34
C GLU A 12 17.57 1.32 -17.61
N ASN A 13 17.80 0.10 -18.09
CA ASN A 13 16.72 -0.87 -18.27
C ASN A 13 16.20 -1.36 -16.91
N VAL A 14 17.08 -1.56 -15.93
CA VAL A 14 16.66 -1.94 -14.56
C VAL A 14 15.84 -0.82 -13.92
N THR A 15 16.32 0.42 -13.90
CA THR A 15 15.59 1.52 -13.25
C THR A 15 14.24 1.78 -13.91
N LYS A 16 14.18 1.69 -15.25
CA LYS A 16 12.91 1.73 -15.98
C LYS A 16 11.98 0.59 -15.56
N PHE A 17 12.45 -0.65 -15.56
CA PHE A 17 11.66 -1.80 -15.14
C PHE A 17 11.12 -1.63 -13.71
N ILE A 18 11.94 -1.18 -12.77
CA ILE A 18 11.53 -0.92 -11.38
C ILE A 18 10.42 0.15 -11.32
N SER A 19 10.55 1.25 -12.08
CA SER A 19 9.53 2.30 -12.13
C SER A 19 8.20 1.83 -12.74
N GLU A 20 8.23 0.77 -13.56
CA GLU A 20 7.04 0.22 -14.20
C GLU A 20 6.29 -0.78 -13.32
N ILE A 21 6.94 -1.43 -12.33
CA ILE A 21 6.34 -2.50 -11.52
C ILE A 21 5.82 -2.06 -10.15
N VAL A 22 6.33 -0.95 -9.60
CA VAL A 22 5.91 -0.41 -8.30
C VAL A 22 5.63 1.10 -8.38
N LYS A 23 5.06 1.66 -7.31
CA LYS A 23 4.90 3.10 -7.16
C LYS A 23 6.25 3.79 -6.92
N GLU A 24 6.32 5.08 -7.24
CA GLU A 24 7.52 5.90 -7.06
C GLU A 24 8.08 5.86 -5.63
N GLU A 25 7.19 5.88 -4.62
CA GLU A 25 7.55 5.82 -3.20
C GLU A 25 8.23 4.51 -2.79
N ASP A 26 7.97 3.41 -3.50
CA ASP A 26 8.51 2.07 -3.20
C ASP A 26 9.85 1.80 -3.90
N ILE A 27 10.24 2.64 -4.88
CA ILE A 27 11.50 2.47 -5.63
C ILE A 27 12.70 2.52 -4.67
N ALA A 28 12.68 3.46 -3.71
CA ALA A 28 13.74 3.59 -2.72
C ALA A 28 13.87 2.35 -1.83
N VAL A 29 12.75 1.72 -1.48
CA VAL A 29 12.70 0.50 -0.65
C VAL A 29 13.26 -0.70 -1.43
N LEU A 30 12.93 -0.83 -2.71
CA LEU A 30 13.52 -1.85 -3.57
C LEU A 30 15.03 -1.65 -3.75
N GLN A 31 15.48 -0.41 -3.93
CA GLN A 31 16.91 -0.09 -4.01
C GLN A 31 17.67 -0.48 -2.75
N GLU A 32 17.13 -0.10 -1.59
CA GLU A 32 17.65 -0.49 -0.30
C GLU A 32 17.69 -2.00 -0.14
N PHE A 33 16.63 -2.71 -0.54
CA PHE A 33 16.59 -4.16 -0.42
C PHE A 33 17.67 -4.84 -1.26
N VAL A 34 17.82 -4.46 -2.53
CA VAL A 34 18.88 -5.00 -3.39
C VAL A 34 20.26 -4.68 -2.80
N GLY A 35 20.45 -3.48 -2.26
CA GLY A 35 21.65 -3.11 -1.50
C GLY A 35 21.86 -3.96 -0.25
N TYR A 36 20.80 -4.29 0.47
CA TYR A 36 20.85 -5.06 1.70
C TYR A 36 21.35 -6.49 1.48
N LEU A 37 21.09 -7.06 0.29
CA LEU A 37 21.61 -8.37 -0.11
C LEU A 37 23.15 -8.41 -0.19
N LEU A 38 23.80 -7.25 -0.29
CA LEU A 38 25.27 -7.15 -0.32
C LEU A 38 25.90 -7.22 1.08
N TYR A 39 25.10 -7.06 2.15
CA TYR A 39 25.58 -7.01 3.52
C TYR A 39 25.26 -8.30 4.28
N ARG A 40 26.30 -8.98 4.78
CA ARG A 40 26.21 -10.30 5.44
C ARG A 40 25.83 -10.21 6.93
N GLU A 41 24.85 -9.38 7.24
CA GLU A 41 24.34 -9.21 8.61
C GLU A 41 22.90 -8.71 8.58
N TYR A 42 22.11 -9.07 9.59
CA TYR A 42 20.81 -8.47 9.86
C TYR A 42 20.89 -7.26 10.79
N PHE A 43 21.45 -6.14 10.33
CA PHE A 43 21.44 -4.89 11.10
C PHE A 43 20.06 -4.22 11.12
N ILE A 44 19.18 -4.57 10.16
CA ILE A 44 17.77 -4.17 10.14
C ILE A 44 16.88 -5.42 10.08
N LYS A 45 16.03 -5.61 11.09
CA LYS A 45 15.21 -6.83 11.25
C LYS A 45 13.96 -6.78 10.36
N LYS A 46 14.13 -6.94 9.05
CA LYS A 46 13.04 -6.90 8.05
C LYS A 46 13.11 -8.08 7.06
N ALA A 47 11.94 -8.56 6.67
CA ALA A 47 11.67 -9.48 5.57
C ALA A 47 10.69 -8.81 4.60
N ILE A 48 10.68 -9.23 3.34
CA ILE A 48 9.89 -8.59 2.28
C ILE A 48 8.82 -9.55 1.74
N ILE A 49 7.61 -9.02 1.53
CA ILE A 49 6.54 -9.68 0.79
C ILE A 49 6.25 -8.87 -0.47
N LEU A 50 6.35 -9.51 -1.63
CA LEU A 50 5.88 -8.98 -2.91
C LEU A 50 4.46 -9.48 -3.16
N VAL A 51 3.50 -8.57 -3.27
CA VAL A 51 2.07 -8.89 -3.43
C VAL A 51 1.55 -8.36 -4.74
N GLY A 52 0.80 -9.16 -5.50
CA GLY A 52 0.10 -8.69 -6.70
C GLY A 52 -0.35 -9.84 -7.59
N GLU A 53 -1.30 -9.63 -8.50
CA GLU A 53 -1.79 -10.69 -9.40
C GLU A 53 -0.70 -11.23 -10.36
N PRO A 54 -0.95 -12.32 -11.10
CA PRO A 54 -0.03 -12.79 -12.15
C PRO A 54 0.33 -11.68 -13.14
N ASP A 55 1.50 -11.82 -13.78
CA ASP A 55 1.97 -10.89 -14.82
C ASP A 55 2.16 -9.43 -14.38
N THR A 56 2.50 -9.20 -13.10
CA THR A 56 2.82 -7.86 -12.55
C THR A 56 4.32 -7.57 -12.37
N GLY A 57 5.20 -8.47 -12.84
CA GLY A 57 6.65 -8.29 -12.80
C GLY A 57 7.36 -8.87 -11.56
N LYS A 58 6.64 -9.42 -10.57
CA LYS A 58 7.23 -10.06 -9.35
C LYS A 58 8.29 -11.11 -9.69
N THR A 59 7.94 -12.09 -10.52
CA THR A 59 8.86 -13.17 -10.91
C THR A 59 10.05 -12.64 -11.71
N THR A 60 9.86 -11.60 -12.53
CA THR A 60 10.95 -10.96 -13.29
C THR A 60 11.91 -10.25 -12.34
N PHE A 61 11.41 -9.53 -11.34
CA PHE A 61 12.22 -8.91 -10.28
C PHE A 61 13.02 -9.96 -9.50
N ILE A 62 12.39 -11.07 -9.09
CA ILE A 62 13.07 -12.19 -8.41
C ILE A 62 14.20 -12.77 -9.28
N LYS A 63 13.94 -13.02 -10.57
CA LYS A 63 14.95 -13.54 -11.49
C LYS A 63 16.13 -12.57 -11.66
N MET A 64 15.85 -11.26 -11.72
CA MET A 64 16.87 -10.22 -11.78
C MET A 64 17.77 -10.24 -10.54
N ILE A 65 17.19 -10.26 -9.33
CA ILE A 65 18.00 -10.27 -8.08
C ILE A 65 18.77 -11.59 -7.91
N VAL A 66 18.20 -12.73 -8.28
CA VAL A 66 18.89 -14.04 -8.22
C VAL A 66 20.10 -14.03 -9.16
N LYS A 67 19.94 -13.50 -10.37
CA LYS A 67 21.04 -13.31 -11.31
C LYS A 67 22.09 -12.36 -10.76
N PHE A 68 21.66 -11.25 -10.14
CA PHE A 68 22.52 -10.24 -9.55
C PHE A 68 23.40 -10.79 -8.42
N ILE A 69 22.82 -11.53 -7.45
CA ILE A 69 23.61 -12.06 -6.33
C ILE A 69 24.32 -13.37 -6.67
N GLY A 70 23.87 -14.08 -7.71
CA GLY A 70 24.37 -15.39 -8.12
C GLY A 70 23.57 -16.53 -7.47
N GLN A 71 23.26 -17.55 -8.26
CA GLN A 71 22.37 -18.66 -7.87
C GLN A 71 22.85 -19.40 -6.61
N ASP A 72 24.16 -19.59 -6.45
CA ASP A 72 24.74 -20.26 -5.28
C ASP A 72 24.51 -19.51 -3.96
N ASN A 73 24.24 -18.21 -4.02
CA ASN A 73 23.94 -17.37 -2.85
C ASN A 73 22.45 -17.39 -2.48
N THR A 74 21.64 -18.26 -3.09
CA THR A 74 20.20 -18.32 -2.88
C THR A 74 19.73 -19.66 -2.31
N CYS A 75 18.57 -19.64 -1.67
CA CYS A 75 17.80 -20.82 -1.29
C CYS A 75 16.30 -20.53 -1.43
N GLY A 76 15.47 -21.58 -1.36
CA GLY A 76 14.03 -21.47 -1.51
C GLY A 76 13.28 -22.29 -0.47
N VAL A 77 13.31 -21.82 0.78
CA VAL A 77 12.60 -22.41 1.90
C VAL A 77 11.32 -21.62 2.16
N SER A 78 10.19 -22.31 2.26
CA SER A 78 8.91 -21.68 2.59
C SER A 78 8.94 -21.12 4.01
N LEU A 79 8.11 -20.09 4.28
CA LEU A 79 7.98 -19.52 5.62
C LEU A 79 7.64 -20.61 6.64
N HIS A 80 6.61 -21.42 6.39
CA HIS A 80 6.24 -22.54 7.26
C HIS A 80 7.42 -23.46 7.60
N LYS A 81 8.23 -23.85 6.61
CA LYS A 81 9.38 -24.74 6.85
C LYS A 81 10.50 -24.05 7.63
N ILE A 82 10.72 -22.76 7.44
CA ILE A 82 11.67 -21.99 8.27
C ILE A 82 11.25 -22.03 9.74
N LEU A 83 9.93 -22.03 10.03
CA LEU A 83 9.38 -22.00 11.38
C LEU A 83 9.19 -23.37 12.04
N THR A 84 9.21 -24.46 11.28
CA THR A 84 8.79 -25.78 11.80
C THR A 84 9.85 -26.88 11.59
N ASP A 85 10.82 -26.66 10.70
CA ASP A 85 11.78 -27.69 10.31
C ASP A 85 13.22 -27.18 10.36
N LYS A 86 13.97 -27.63 11.37
CA LYS A 86 15.39 -27.32 11.58
C LYS A 86 16.29 -27.80 10.44
N PHE A 87 15.90 -28.87 9.75
CA PHE A 87 16.63 -29.34 8.57
C PHE A 87 16.45 -28.34 7.43
N SER A 88 15.23 -27.90 7.17
CA SER A 88 14.93 -26.90 6.14
C SER A 88 15.56 -25.53 6.45
N SER A 89 15.51 -25.07 7.70
CA SER A 89 16.11 -23.78 8.09
C SER A 89 17.64 -23.77 7.96
N SER A 90 18.30 -24.94 8.03
CA SER A 90 19.74 -25.06 7.77
C SER A 90 20.16 -24.61 6.36
N HIS A 91 19.24 -24.62 5.38
CA HIS A 91 19.52 -24.13 4.02
C HIS A 91 19.73 -22.61 3.93
N LEU A 92 19.33 -21.84 4.96
CA LEU A 92 19.65 -20.42 5.07
C LEU A 92 21.15 -20.19 5.32
N HIS A 93 21.85 -21.21 5.83
CA HIS A 93 23.27 -21.10 6.15
C HIS A 93 24.09 -20.78 4.90
N ASN A 94 24.91 -19.74 5.03
CA ASN A 94 25.74 -19.20 3.96
C ASN A 94 25.02 -18.70 2.70
N LYS A 95 23.75 -18.26 2.83
CA LYS A 95 22.99 -17.64 1.73
C LYS A 95 22.77 -16.15 1.94
N LEU A 96 22.69 -15.40 0.85
CA LEU A 96 22.36 -13.97 0.85
C LEU A 96 20.85 -13.74 0.74
N LEU A 97 20.12 -14.64 0.07
CA LEU A 97 18.68 -14.53 -0.17
C LEU A 97 18.00 -15.89 0.03
N ASN A 98 16.88 -15.86 0.75
CA ASN A 98 15.84 -16.88 0.65
C ASN A 98 14.69 -16.28 -0.16
N PHE A 99 14.28 -16.93 -1.25
CA PHE A 99 13.09 -16.53 -1.99
C PHE A 99 12.13 -17.71 -2.15
N TYR A 100 10.84 -17.47 -1.95
CA TYR A 100 9.83 -18.50 -2.13
C TYR A 100 8.55 -17.89 -2.70
N ASP A 101 8.06 -18.47 -3.81
CA ASP A 101 6.99 -17.92 -4.66
C ASP A 101 5.61 -18.48 -4.30
N ASP A 102 5.38 -18.64 -2.98
CA ASP A 102 4.08 -19.03 -2.41
C ASP A 102 4.07 -18.75 -0.89
N LEU A 103 3.19 -17.85 -0.43
CA LEU A 103 3.15 -17.45 0.97
C LEU A 103 1.81 -17.78 1.62
N SER A 104 1.84 -18.76 2.52
CA SER A 104 0.71 -19.11 3.39
C SER A 104 1.02 -18.77 4.85
N PHE A 105 0.08 -18.08 5.50
CA PHE A 105 0.09 -17.75 6.93
C PHE A 105 -0.83 -18.64 7.77
N LYS A 106 -1.61 -19.51 7.13
CA LYS A 106 -2.73 -20.26 7.75
C LYS A 106 -2.36 -21.17 8.93
N ASP A 107 -1.08 -21.48 9.10
CA ASP A 107 -0.59 -22.41 10.12
C ASP A 107 0.49 -21.79 11.02
N ILE A 108 0.67 -20.47 10.96
CA ILE A 108 1.67 -19.77 11.79
C ILE A 108 1.07 -19.45 13.14
N LYS A 109 1.37 -20.30 14.12
CA LYS A 109 0.95 -20.13 15.53
C LYS A 109 2.01 -19.43 16.38
N GLU A 110 3.28 -19.69 16.07
CA GLU A 110 4.42 -19.14 16.80
C GLU A 110 5.31 -18.34 15.85
N THR A 111 5.60 -17.10 16.24
CA THR A 111 6.40 -16.16 15.45
C THR A 111 7.86 -16.14 15.86
N GLY A 112 8.23 -16.82 16.96
CA GLY A 112 9.58 -16.80 17.55
C GLY A 112 10.69 -17.13 16.55
N ASP A 113 10.53 -18.22 15.79
CA ASP A 113 11.53 -18.62 14.79
C ASP A 113 11.62 -17.65 13.62
N PHE A 114 10.53 -16.97 13.27
CA PHE A 114 10.58 -15.89 12.28
C PHE A 114 11.40 -14.71 12.81
N LYS A 115 11.21 -14.39 14.09
CA LYS A 115 11.96 -13.35 14.77
C LYS A 115 13.45 -13.65 14.82
N ILE A 116 13.82 -14.92 15.06
CA ILE A 116 15.20 -15.40 15.03
C ILE A 116 15.74 -15.33 13.60
N ALA A 117 14.99 -15.85 12.61
CA ALA A 117 15.42 -15.88 11.22
C ALA A 117 15.65 -14.50 10.61
N THR A 118 15.00 -13.47 11.14
CA THR A 118 15.17 -12.07 10.71
C THR A 118 16.16 -11.28 11.58
N GLY A 119 17.16 -11.95 12.15
CA GLY A 119 18.22 -11.32 12.96
C GLY A 119 17.92 -11.24 14.46
N GLY A 120 17.10 -12.15 14.97
CA GLY A 120 16.79 -12.26 16.41
C GLY A 120 17.75 -13.13 17.21
N GLY A 121 18.62 -13.90 16.56
CA GLY A 121 19.59 -14.76 17.23
C GLY A 121 20.16 -15.86 16.33
N TYR A 122 20.67 -16.91 16.96
CA TYR A 122 21.19 -18.09 16.27
C TYR A 122 20.06 -18.99 15.79
N ILE A 123 20.13 -19.43 14.53
CA ILE A 123 19.31 -20.52 14.01
C ILE A 123 20.01 -21.84 14.31
N SER A 124 19.27 -22.81 14.84
CA SER A 124 19.74 -24.20 14.94
C SER A 124 19.43 -24.93 13.63
N GLY A 125 20.47 -25.42 12.96
CA GLY A 125 20.37 -26.25 11.76
C GLY A 125 20.78 -27.69 12.04
N GLU A 126 20.22 -28.63 11.29
CA GLU A 126 20.58 -30.05 11.35
C GLU A 126 21.05 -30.53 9.98
N LYS A 127 22.19 -31.24 9.92
CA LYS A 127 22.61 -31.95 8.71
C LYS A 127 21.93 -33.31 8.67
N LYS A 128 21.51 -33.76 7.49
CA LYS A 128 20.90 -35.09 7.34
C LYS A 128 21.91 -36.15 7.82
N PHE A 129 21.56 -36.89 8.87
CA PHE A 129 22.42 -37.90 9.50
C PHE A 129 23.73 -37.34 10.08
N GLY A 130 23.77 -36.06 10.47
CA GLY A 130 24.95 -35.42 11.04
C GLY A 130 24.63 -34.55 12.25
N ASP A 131 25.64 -33.84 12.74
CA ASP A 131 25.51 -33.01 13.94
C ASP A 131 24.62 -31.79 13.73
N GLN A 132 23.98 -31.36 14.82
CA GLN A 132 23.37 -30.05 14.91
C GLN A 132 24.44 -28.96 14.95
N PHE A 133 24.15 -27.82 14.32
CA PHE A 133 25.02 -26.66 14.32
C PHE A 133 24.19 -25.39 14.48
N GLN A 134 24.85 -24.30 14.87
CA GLN A 134 24.23 -22.99 15.01
C GLN A 134 24.91 -21.97 14.13
N PHE A 135 24.12 -21.03 13.60
CA PHE A 135 24.66 -19.94 12.79
C PHE A 135 23.82 -18.67 12.93
N LEU A 136 24.46 -17.52 12.70
CA LEU A 136 23.76 -16.26 12.52
C LEU A 136 23.28 -16.17 11.08
N ASN A 137 21.97 -16.04 10.89
CA ASN A 137 21.42 -15.88 9.56
C ASN A 137 21.80 -14.52 8.99
N TYR A 138 22.17 -14.48 7.71
CA TYR A 138 22.26 -13.26 6.93
C TYR A 138 21.46 -13.31 5.63
N ALA A 139 20.80 -14.44 5.33
CA ALA A 139 19.93 -14.61 4.18
C ALA A 139 18.66 -13.75 4.35
N LYS A 140 18.48 -12.75 3.49
CA LYS A 140 17.29 -11.89 3.51
C LYS A 140 16.09 -12.71 3.06
N LEU A 141 14.99 -12.63 3.81
CA LEU A 141 13.78 -13.38 3.48
C LEU A 141 12.92 -12.55 2.53
N LEU A 142 12.66 -13.11 1.35
CA LEU A 142 11.76 -12.57 0.34
C LEU A 142 10.68 -13.61 0.06
N PHE A 143 9.42 -13.19 0.09
CA PHE A 143 8.31 -14.03 -0.32
C PHE A 143 7.52 -13.32 -1.41
N ALA A 144 7.00 -14.07 -2.36
CA ALA A 144 6.06 -13.56 -3.34
C ALA A 144 4.74 -14.29 -3.24
N THR A 145 3.64 -13.55 -3.40
CA THR A 145 2.31 -14.12 -3.42
C THR A 145 1.35 -13.28 -4.26
N ASN A 146 0.30 -13.92 -4.75
CA ASN A 146 -0.80 -13.19 -5.37
C ASN A 146 -1.64 -12.45 -4.34
N LYS A 147 -1.85 -13.07 -3.18
CA LYS A 147 -2.63 -12.52 -2.08
C LYS A 147 -2.04 -12.99 -0.77
N ILE A 148 -1.98 -12.11 0.22
CA ILE A 148 -1.66 -12.52 1.58
C ILE A 148 -2.86 -13.33 2.10
N SER A 149 -2.60 -14.56 2.51
CA SER A 149 -3.61 -15.39 3.16
C SER A 149 -3.98 -14.79 4.52
N SER A 150 -5.22 -15.03 4.96
CA SER A 150 -5.67 -14.62 6.28
C SER A 150 -4.67 -15.12 7.32
N VAL A 151 -4.16 -14.19 8.11
CA VAL A 151 -3.36 -14.49 9.30
C VAL A 151 -4.35 -14.70 10.43
N ASP A 152 -4.15 -15.73 11.25
CA ASP A 152 -4.86 -15.81 12.53
C ASP A 152 -4.52 -14.56 13.37
N ASP A 153 -5.37 -14.17 14.32
CA ASP A 153 -5.16 -12.96 15.13
C ASP A 153 -3.93 -13.12 16.04
N ILE A 154 -2.76 -12.86 15.45
CA ILE A 154 -1.47 -12.85 16.12
C ILE A 154 -1.39 -11.51 16.87
N SER A 155 -1.33 -11.56 18.19
CA SER A 155 -1.09 -10.39 19.04
C SER A 155 0.43 -10.18 19.22
N ASP A 156 1.12 -9.75 18.15
CA ASP A 156 2.57 -9.60 18.17
C ASP A 156 3.10 -8.52 17.20
N ASP A 157 3.22 -7.29 17.70
CA ASP A 157 3.70 -6.16 16.89
C ASP A 157 5.13 -6.37 16.37
N ALA A 158 5.96 -7.11 17.11
CA ALA A 158 7.32 -7.39 16.67
C ALA A 158 7.35 -8.33 15.46
N TYR A 159 6.32 -9.16 15.27
CA TYR A 159 6.12 -9.93 14.04
C TYR A 159 5.73 -9.01 12.88
N TYR A 160 4.70 -8.17 13.04
CA TYR A 160 4.25 -7.29 11.95
C TYR A 160 5.28 -6.21 11.58
N ASN A 161 6.05 -5.70 12.55
CA ASN A 161 7.13 -4.76 12.29
C ASN A 161 8.30 -5.38 11.51
N ARG A 162 8.38 -6.71 11.38
CA ARG A 162 9.42 -7.33 10.54
C ARG A 162 9.04 -7.35 9.07
N TRP A 163 7.81 -7.03 8.69
CA TRP A 163 7.40 -7.07 7.30
C TRP A 163 7.59 -5.73 6.58
N ILE A 164 8.04 -5.81 5.35
CA ILE A 164 7.92 -4.80 4.31
C ILE A 164 7.01 -5.41 3.25
N ILE A 165 5.83 -4.81 3.05
CA ILE A 165 4.84 -5.28 2.08
C ILE A 165 4.88 -4.34 0.88
N LEU A 166 5.20 -4.87 -0.31
CA LEU A 166 5.28 -4.10 -1.55
C LEU A 166 4.23 -4.61 -2.55
N PHE A 167 3.45 -3.70 -3.11
CA PHE A 167 2.38 -4.01 -4.05
C PHE A 167 2.80 -3.82 -5.50
N PHE A 168 2.80 -4.91 -6.25
CA PHE A 168 3.06 -4.97 -7.68
C PHE A 168 1.69 -4.96 -8.39
N ASN A 169 1.10 -3.77 -8.50
CA ASN A 169 -0.27 -3.57 -8.99
C ASN A 169 -0.36 -3.18 -10.48
N ASN A 170 0.78 -3.05 -11.16
CA ASN A 170 0.84 -2.74 -12.59
C ASN A 170 0.78 -4.05 -13.39
N GLU A 171 -0.30 -4.26 -14.14
CA GLU A 171 -0.52 -5.46 -14.94
C GLU A 171 0.09 -5.33 -16.35
N PHE A 172 0.94 -6.29 -16.74
CA PHE A 172 1.56 -6.37 -18.05
C PHE A 172 0.91 -7.46 -18.90
N ASN A 173 -0.38 -7.31 -19.22
CA ASN A 173 -1.10 -8.29 -20.03
C ASN A 173 -0.68 -8.25 -21.52
N ASN A 174 -0.82 -9.38 -22.22
CA ASN A 174 -0.43 -9.53 -23.63
C ASN A 174 -1.21 -8.61 -24.60
N GLU A 175 -2.39 -8.13 -24.20
CA GLU A 175 -3.24 -7.28 -25.03
C GLU A 175 -2.73 -5.83 -25.07
N ASN A 176 -2.01 -5.36 -24.04
CA ASN A 176 -1.56 -3.98 -23.93
C ASN A 176 -0.34 -3.62 -24.81
N LYS A 177 0.16 -4.50 -25.70
CA LYS A 177 1.36 -4.31 -26.56
C LYS A 177 2.66 -3.84 -25.84
N LYS A 178 2.63 -3.67 -24.52
CA LYS A 178 3.72 -3.11 -23.68
C LYS A 178 4.59 -4.19 -23.02
N THR A 179 4.20 -5.46 -23.07
CA THR A 179 4.96 -6.54 -22.43
C THR A 179 6.18 -6.91 -23.28
N ASP A 180 7.35 -6.41 -22.88
CA ASP A 180 8.62 -6.77 -23.50
C ASP A 180 9.01 -8.21 -23.14
N LYS A 181 8.83 -9.13 -24.10
CA LYS A 181 9.16 -10.56 -23.92
C LYS A 181 10.64 -10.82 -23.63
N ASN A 182 11.51 -9.86 -23.93
CA ASN A 182 12.96 -9.95 -23.70
C ASN A 182 13.41 -9.14 -22.48
N ILE A 183 12.48 -8.62 -21.65
CA ILE A 183 12.81 -7.76 -20.51
C ILE A 183 13.88 -8.38 -19.61
N ILE A 184 13.74 -9.68 -19.29
CA ILE A 184 14.69 -10.37 -18.41
C ILE A 184 16.10 -10.40 -19.02
N LYS A 185 16.20 -10.56 -20.35
CA LYS A 185 17.49 -10.56 -21.04
C LYS A 185 18.13 -9.19 -20.93
N LYS A 186 17.37 -8.12 -21.23
CA LYS A 186 17.84 -6.73 -21.18
C LYS A 186 18.32 -6.34 -19.78
N ILE A 187 17.50 -6.55 -18.76
CA ILE A 187 17.85 -6.16 -17.38
C ILE A 187 18.94 -7.04 -16.77
N THR A 188 19.34 -8.15 -17.40
CA THR A 188 20.41 -9.04 -16.93
C THR A 188 21.66 -9.03 -17.81
N GLU A 189 21.76 -8.10 -18.76
CA GLU A 189 22.99 -7.86 -19.50
C GLU A 189 24.12 -7.44 -18.55
N ARG A 190 25.36 -7.75 -18.93
CA ARG A 190 26.53 -7.52 -18.06
C ARG A 190 26.63 -6.05 -17.60
N GLY A 191 26.49 -5.10 -18.53
CA GLY A 191 26.55 -3.67 -18.21
C GLY A 191 25.43 -3.23 -17.25
N GLU A 192 24.22 -3.75 -17.44
CA GLU A 192 23.08 -3.49 -16.55
C GLU A 192 23.29 -4.08 -15.15
N MET A 193 23.90 -5.27 -15.03
CA MET A 193 24.22 -5.88 -13.74
C MET A 193 25.36 -5.15 -13.01
N GLU A 194 26.37 -4.67 -13.74
CA GLU A 194 27.43 -3.81 -13.20
C GLU A 194 26.86 -2.45 -12.74
N GLY A 195 25.92 -1.87 -13.50
CA GLY A 195 25.20 -0.67 -13.08
C GLY A 195 24.23 -0.90 -11.91
N LEU A 196 23.61 -2.09 -11.85
CA LEU A 196 22.74 -2.50 -10.73
C LEU A 196 23.56 -2.62 -9.44
N LEU A 197 24.83 -3.03 -9.52
CA LEU A 197 25.73 -3.01 -8.37
C LEU A 197 25.90 -1.59 -7.82
N ASN A 198 26.15 -0.60 -8.67
CA ASN A 198 26.26 0.79 -8.23
C ASN A 198 24.96 1.28 -7.59
N TRP A 199 23.83 1.01 -8.23
CA TRP A 199 22.50 1.36 -7.74
C TRP A 199 22.19 0.68 -6.38
N ALA A 200 22.59 -0.57 -6.20
CA ALA A 200 22.45 -1.31 -4.95
C ALA A 200 23.36 -0.74 -3.85
N ILE A 201 24.60 -0.36 -4.17
CA ILE A 201 25.53 0.28 -3.22
C ILE A 201 24.97 1.59 -2.69
N GLU A 202 24.32 2.40 -3.54
CA GLU A 202 23.64 3.62 -3.10
C GLU A 202 22.51 3.34 -2.10
N GLY A 203 21.68 2.32 -2.38
CA GLY A 203 20.66 1.84 -1.45
C GLY A 203 21.26 1.38 -0.12
N LEU A 204 22.34 0.60 -0.17
CA LEU A 204 23.05 0.14 1.03
C LEU A 204 23.63 1.30 1.84
N LYS A 205 24.23 2.30 1.20
CA LYS A 205 24.74 3.51 1.89
C LYS A 205 23.61 4.22 2.65
N ARG A 206 22.42 4.33 2.03
CA ARG A 206 21.24 4.91 2.68
C ARG A 206 20.81 4.09 3.89
N LEU A 207 20.76 2.76 3.79
CA LEU A 207 20.46 1.88 4.92
C LEU A 207 21.47 2.01 6.06
N LEU A 208 22.77 2.01 5.76
CA LEU A 208 23.82 2.12 6.78
C LEU A 208 23.78 3.48 7.49
N LYS A 209 23.44 4.55 6.76
CA LYS A 209 23.28 5.89 7.33
C LYS A 209 22.03 5.98 8.22
N ASN A 210 20.90 5.50 7.72
CA ASN A 210 19.60 5.70 8.36
C ASN A 210 19.28 4.63 9.41
N GLN A 211 19.95 3.48 9.36
CA GLN A 211 19.67 2.29 10.17
C GLN A 211 18.21 1.80 10.06
N ASN A 212 17.54 2.15 8.97
CA ASN A 212 16.18 1.75 8.66
C ASN A 212 15.91 1.85 7.15
N PHE A 213 14.90 1.12 6.68
CA PHE A 213 14.37 1.27 5.33
C PHE A 213 13.58 2.58 5.20
N SER A 214 13.46 3.08 3.97
CA SER A 214 12.54 4.15 3.58
C SER A 214 11.06 3.73 3.62
N TYR A 215 10.77 2.53 4.16
CA TYR A 215 9.45 1.98 4.34
C TYR A 215 8.73 2.67 5.51
N LYS A 216 7.53 3.20 5.26
CA LYS A 216 6.83 4.10 6.18
C LYS A 216 5.78 3.42 7.06
N LEU A 217 5.36 2.20 6.72
CA LEU A 217 4.25 1.55 7.42
C LEU A 217 4.69 0.97 8.76
N SER A 218 3.85 1.20 9.77
CA SER A 218 3.94 0.69 11.13
C SER A 218 3.54 -0.79 11.23
N ALA A 219 3.74 -1.38 12.41
CA ALA A 219 3.27 -2.73 12.71
C ALA A 219 1.74 -2.85 12.59
N GLU A 220 1.01 -1.86 13.08
CA GLU A 220 -0.46 -1.81 13.03
C GLU A 220 -0.97 -1.71 11.60
N GLU A 221 -0.36 -0.85 10.78
CA GLU A 221 -0.71 -0.73 9.36
C GLU A 221 -0.39 -2.02 8.59
N ASN A 222 0.75 -2.65 8.88
CA ASN A 222 1.07 -3.97 8.32
C ASN A 222 0.06 -5.03 8.72
N LYS A 223 -0.36 -5.07 9.98
CA LYS A 223 -1.39 -6.00 10.47
C LYS A 223 -2.68 -5.81 9.69
N LEU A 224 -3.17 -4.56 9.61
CA LEU A 224 -4.39 -4.22 8.88
C LEU A 224 -4.31 -4.61 7.40
N ILE A 225 -3.17 -4.35 6.77
CA ILE A 225 -2.92 -4.76 5.39
C ILE A 225 -2.99 -6.29 5.26
N MET A 226 -2.32 -7.04 6.13
CA MET A 226 -2.28 -8.50 6.05
C MET A 226 -3.68 -9.12 6.27
N GLU A 227 -4.48 -8.57 7.18
CA GLU A 227 -5.87 -8.99 7.43
C GLU A 227 -6.79 -8.72 6.23
N LYS A 228 -6.73 -7.49 5.68
CA LYS A 228 -7.61 -7.05 4.58
C LYS A 228 -7.17 -7.56 3.20
N SER A 229 -5.91 -7.95 3.04
CA SER A 229 -5.34 -8.35 1.73
C SER A 229 -5.93 -9.64 1.15
N SER A 230 -6.60 -10.46 1.95
CA SER A 230 -7.23 -11.70 1.48
C SER A 230 -8.38 -11.44 0.49
N ASN A 231 -9.09 -10.31 0.61
CA ASN A 231 -10.20 -9.94 -0.27
C ASN A 231 -10.41 -8.42 -0.41
N THR A 232 -9.58 -7.79 -1.25
CA THR A 232 -9.64 -6.34 -1.51
C THR A 232 -10.98 -5.86 -2.07
N VAL A 233 -11.71 -6.70 -2.82
CA VAL A 233 -13.05 -6.36 -3.33
C VAL A 233 -14.07 -6.30 -2.20
N SER A 234 -14.01 -7.22 -1.23
CA SER A 234 -14.93 -7.21 -0.09
C SER A 234 -14.65 -6.01 0.83
N GLY A 235 -13.37 -5.72 1.10
CA GLY A 235 -12.98 -4.52 1.83
C GLY A 235 -13.47 -3.24 1.15
N PHE A 236 -13.33 -3.14 -0.18
CA PHE A 236 -13.85 -2.00 -0.94
C PHE A 236 -15.37 -1.86 -0.81
N VAL A 237 -16.13 -2.96 -0.93
CA VAL A 237 -17.59 -2.93 -0.78
C VAL A 237 -18.01 -2.48 0.63
N GLN A 238 -17.30 -2.93 1.67
CA GLN A 238 -17.61 -2.59 3.06
C GLN A 238 -17.20 -1.16 3.43
N ASP A 239 -16.00 -0.74 3.01
CA ASP A 239 -15.41 0.53 3.44
C ASP A 239 -15.92 1.72 2.60
N ILE A 240 -16.26 1.50 1.33
CA ILE A 240 -16.50 2.59 0.36
C ILE A 240 -17.91 2.61 -0.21
N LEU A 241 -18.66 1.51 -0.21
CA LEU A 241 -19.93 1.44 -0.94
C LEU A 241 -21.13 1.46 0.00
N VAL A 242 -22.20 2.10 -0.46
CA VAL A 242 -23.50 2.13 0.23
C VAL A 242 -24.59 1.78 -0.77
N GLU A 243 -25.62 1.08 -0.30
CA GLU A 243 -26.81 0.84 -1.09
C GLU A 243 -27.59 2.16 -1.22
N GLU A 244 -27.84 2.59 -2.45
CA GLU A 244 -28.62 3.79 -2.74
C GLU A 244 -29.50 3.53 -3.95
N GLN A 245 -30.82 3.56 -3.77
CA GLN A 245 -31.78 3.29 -4.83
C GLN A 245 -31.63 4.29 -5.98
N ASP A 246 -31.77 3.80 -7.21
CA ASP A 246 -31.70 4.57 -8.46
C ASP A 246 -30.37 5.30 -8.75
N ALA A 247 -29.42 5.28 -7.82
CA ALA A 247 -28.05 5.72 -8.04
C ALA A 247 -27.34 4.79 -9.03
N TRP A 248 -26.49 5.37 -9.88
CA TRP A 248 -25.84 4.64 -10.97
C TRP A 248 -24.40 5.06 -11.21
N ILE A 249 -23.51 4.11 -11.40
CA ILE A 249 -22.10 4.37 -11.68
C ILE A 249 -21.61 3.48 -12.82
N SER A 250 -20.82 4.04 -13.74
CA SER A 250 -20.32 3.27 -14.86
C SER A 250 -19.35 2.17 -14.38
N LYS A 251 -19.25 1.06 -15.13
CA LYS A 251 -18.29 -0.01 -14.80
C LYS A 251 -16.83 0.50 -14.79
N GLU A 252 -16.55 1.55 -15.55
CA GLU A 252 -15.23 2.18 -15.62
C GLU A 252 -14.94 3.01 -14.38
N ASP A 253 -15.86 3.89 -13.99
CA ASP A 253 -15.71 4.72 -12.80
C ASP A 253 -15.70 3.87 -11.52
N MET A 254 -16.51 2.82 -11.45
CA MET A 254 -16.49 1.87 -10.33
C MET A 254 -15.14 1.18 -10.19
N TYR A 255 -14.54 0.74 -11.30
CA TYR A 255 -13.21 0.15 -11.27
C TYR A 255 -12.11 1.18 -10.94
N SER A 256 -12.29 2.44 -11.34
CA SER A 256 -11.42 3.55 -10.91
C SER A 256 -11.52 3.77 -9.40
N ALA A 257 -12.74 3.77 -8.83
CA ALA A 257 -12.95 3.91 -7.39
C ALA A 257 -12.26 2.78 -6.62
N TYR A 258 -12.44 1.53 -7.07
CA TYR A 258 -11.74 0.37 -6.52
C TYR A 258 -10.20 0.50 -6.63
N SER A 259 -9.69 0.98 -7.76
CA SER A 259 -8.25 1.16 -7.96
C SER A 259 -7.66 2.18 -6.97
N ILE A 260 -8.36 3.29 -6.73
CA ILE A 260 -7.94 4.29 -5.74
C ILE A 260 -7.96 3.69 -4.34
N TYR A 261 -8.99 2.91 -4.01
CA TYR A 261 -9.10 2.25 -2.72
C TYR A 261 -7.90 1.33 -2.47
N VAL A 262 -7.58 0.43 -3.40
CA VAL A 262 -6.44 -0.48 -3.26
C VAL A 262 -5.12 0.27 -3.20
N ASN A 263 -4.95 1.33 -3.99
CA ASN A 263 -3.74 2.14 -3.94
C ASN A 263 -3.56 2.85 -2.60
N ARG A 264 -4.65 3.21 -1.93
CA ARG A 264 -4.63 3.95 -0.67
C ARG A 264 -4.50 3.05 0.55
N TYR A 265 -5.27 1.97 0.59
CA TYR A 265 -5.40 1.09 1.75
C TYR A 265 -4.54 -0.17 1.64
N GLY A 266 -3.87 -0.36 0.49
CA GLY A 266 -3.07 -1.53 0.20
C GLY A 266 -3.89 -2.72 -0.27
N GLY A 267 -3.17 -3.73 -0.75
CA GLY A 267 -3.71 -5.00 -1.23
C GLY A 267 -3.37 -5.28 -2.69
N ALA A 268 -3.55 -6.53 -3.11
CA ALA A 268 -3.45 -6.91 -4.50
C ALA A 268 -4.63 -6.33 -5.29
N LYS A 269 -4.33 -5.49 -6.28
CA LYS A 269 -5.32 -5.01 -7.24
C LYS A 269 -5.68 -6.16 -8.19
N VAL A 270 -6.97 -6.46 -8.31
CA VAL A 270 -7.47 -7.43 -9.28
C VAL A 270 -7.74 -6.78 -10.64
N THR A 271 -7.66 -7.56 -11.72
CA THR A 271 -7.97 -7.09 -13.08
C THR A 271 -9.40 -6.55 -13.18
N LYS A 272 -9.68 -5.71 -14.19
CA LYS A 272 -11.03 -5.15 -14.43
C LYS A 272 -12.07 -6.25 -14.67
N GLU A 273 -11.69 -7.31 -15.36
CA GLU A 273 -12.52 -8.46 -15.69
C GLU A 273 -12.82 -9.30 -14.44
N LYS A 274 -11.81 -9.52 -13.58
CA LYS A 274 -11.97 -10.23 -12.31
C LYS A 274 -12.81 -9.41 -11.34
N PHE A 275 -12.57 -8.10 -11.25
CA PHE A 275 -13.40 -7.17 -10.48
C PHE A 275 -14.86 -7.24 -10.93
N GLY A 276 -15.16 -7.07 -12.22
CA GLY A 276 -16.54 -7.09 -12.72
C GLY A 276 -17.29 -8.42 -12.49
N ARG A 277 -16.55 -9.53 -12.34
CA ARG A 277 -17.10 -10.86 -12.04
C ARG A 277 -17.34 -11.08 -10.54
N ASP A 278 -16.44 -10.59 -9.70
CA ASP A 278 -16.47 -10.85 -8.25
C ASP A 278 -17.25 -9.77 -7.48
N PHE A 279 -17.24 -8.54 -7.96
CA PHE A 279 -17.96 -7.41 -7.39
C PHE A 279 -19.45 -7.69 -7.11
N PRO A 280 -20.28 -8.13 -8.07
CA PRO A 280 -21.70 -8.38 -7.81
C PRO A 280 -21.97 -9.57 -6.87
N LYS A 281 -20.98 -10.44 -6.63
CA LYS A 281 -21.08 -11.51 -5.62
C LYS A 281 -20.86 -11.01 -4.20
N LYS A 282 -20.32 -9.79 -4.05
CA LYS A 282 -19.98 -9.16 -2.77
C LYS A 282 -20.93 -8.02 -2.43
N ALA A 283 -21.33 -7.22 -3.42
CA ALA A 283 -22.35 -6.19 -3.29
C ALA A 283 -23.69 -6.73 -3.83
N LEU A 284 -24.41 -7.54 -3.03
CA LEU A 284 -25.62 -8.25 -3.49
C LEU A 284 -26.78 -7.33 -3.89
N TYR A 285 -26.73 -6.05 -3.50
CA TYR A 285 -27.74 -5.04 -3.80
C TYR A 285 -27.60 -4.43 -5.21
N VAL A 286 -26.49 -4.66 -5.91
CA VAL A 286 -26.22 -4.01 -7.22
C VAL A 286 -26.86 -4.76 -8.38
N LEU A 287 -27.27 -4.01 -9.41
CA LEU A 287 -27.78 -4.58 -10.67
C LEU A 287 -26.93 -4.11 -11.86
N ASP A 288 -26.65 -5.02 -12.81
CA ASP A 288 -26.00 -4.68 -14.09
C ASP A 288 -27.02 -4.01 -15.01
N THR A 289 -26.82 -2.73 -15.28
CA THR A 289 -27.76 -1.91 -16.04
C THR A 289 -27.06 -1.09 -17.11
N ARG A 290 -27.84 -0.50 -18.01
CA ARG A 290 -27.37 0.43 -19.04
C ARG A 290 -28.08 1.78 -18.86
N LYS A 291 -27.33 2.87 -19.05
CA LYS A 291 -27.86 4.23 -19.01
C LYS A 291 -27.24 5.06 -20.13
N ASP A 292 -28.03 5.96 -20.72
CA ASP A 292 -27.50 6.99 -21.60
C ASP A 292 -26.76 8.03 -20.76
N THR A 293 -25.51 8.32 -21.12
CA THR A 293 -24.71 9.37 -20.50
C THR A 293 -24.42 10.47 -21.50
N GLU A 294 -24.06 11.66 -21.03
CA GLU A 294 -23.69 12.79 -21.90
C GLU A 294 -22.58 12.44 -22.90
N LYS A 295 -21.69 11.51 -22.53
CA LYS A 295 -20.55 11.06 -23.34
C LYS A 295 -20.88 9.89 -24.26
N LYS A 296 -21.86 9.05 -23.94
CA LYS A 296 -22.10 7.79 -24.66
C LYS A 296 -23.55 7.34 -24.57
N LYS A 297 -24.16 7.06 -25.72
CA LYS A 297 -25.43 6.32 -25.77
C LYS A 297 -25.21 4.89 -25.29
N SER A 298 -26.02 4.45 -24.33
CA SER A 298 -26.02 3.10 -23.75
C SER A 298 -24.66 2.66 -23.16
N GLN A 299 -24.28 3.22 -22.03
CA GLN A 299 -23.11 2.80 -21.25
C GLN A 299 -23.49 1.75 -20.19
N HIS A 300 -22.66 0.72 -20.02
CA HIS A 300 -22.83 -0.28 -18.94
C HIS A 300 -22.37 0.27 -17.58
N GLY A 301 -23.15 -0.02 -16.54
CA GLY A 301 -22.85 0.36 -15.16
C GLY A 301 -23.59 -0.48 -14.16
N TRP A 302 -23.46 -0.06 -12.91
CA TRP A 302 -24.11 -0.67 -11.74
C TRP A 302 -25.14 0.30 -11.21
N SER A 303 -26.37 -0.17 -10.98
CA SER A 303 -27.40 0.60 -10.27
C SER A 303 -27.55 0.13 -8.83
N ASN A 304 -28.31 0.90 -8.04
CA ASN A 304 -28.57 0.70 -6.61
C ASN A 304 -27.34 0.93 -5.73
N ILE A 305 -26.42 1.81 -6.13
CA ILE A 305 -25.15 1.99 -5.43
C ILE A 305 -24.66 3.43 -5.42
N GLY A 306 -24.26 3.88 -4.23
CA GLY A 306 -23.54 5.13 -3.98
C GLY A 306 -22.14 4.89 -3.42
N LEU A 307 -21.35 5.96 -3.35
CA LEU A 307 -20.07 5.97 -2.63
C LEU A 307 -20.27 6.60 -1.25
N ASN A 308 -19.83 5.90 -0.21
CA ASN A 308 -19.87 6.36 1.18
C ASN A 308 -19.10 7.68 1.30
N THR A 309 -19.81 8.73 1.73
CA THR A 309 -19.30 10.10 1.76
C THR A 309 -18.40 10.42 2.94
N THR A 310 -18.38 9.56 3.95
CA THR A 310 -17.64 9.79 5.20
C THR A 310 -16.11 9.77 5.00
N ASN A 311 -15.65 9.25 3.87
CA ASN A 311 -14.23 9.23 3.51
C ASN A 311 -13.86 10.40 2.59
N THR A 312 -13.92 11.63 3.12
CA THR A 312 -13.75 12.89 2.38
C THR A 312 -12.50 12.92 1.51
N SER A 313 -11.40 12.36 2.02
CA SER A 313 -10.12 12.34 1.32
C SER A 313 -10.07 11.32 0.16
N PHE A 314 -10.77 10.17 0.26
CA PHE A 314 -10.95 9.26 -0.88
C PHE A 314 -11.76 9.92 -1.98
N ILE A 315 -12.84 10.60 -1.58
CA ILE A 315 -13.77 11.25 -2.51
C ILE A 315 -13.07 12.38 -3.24
N GLN A 316 -12.30 13.22 -2.57
CA GLN A 316 -11.54 14.30 -3.22
C GLN A 316 -10.64 13.77 -4.35
N VAL A 317 -9.88 12.70 -4.11
CA VAL A 317 -9.03 12.07 -5.11
C VAL A 317 -9.87 11.47 -6.24
N PHE A 318 -10.96 10.76 -5.91
CA PHE A 318 -11.87 10.20 -6.90
C PHE A 318 -12.50 11.30 -7.78
N LYS A 319 -12.83 12.45 -7.19
CA LYS A 319 -13.43 13.59 -7.90
C LYS A 319 -12.44 14.31 -8.82
N GLN A 320 -11.18 14.43 -8.41
CA GLN A 320 -10.12 15.02 -9.26
C GLN A 320 -9.81 14.17 -10.49
N ILE A 321 -9.89 12.84 -10.35
CA ILE A 321 -9.58 11.91 -11.44
C ILE A 321 -10.77 11.78 -12.41
N ASN A 322 -12.00 11.83 -11.90
CA ASN A 322 -13.21 11.62 -12.69
C ASN A 322 -14.00 12.93 -12.86
N ASN A 323 -13.75 13.64 -13.96
CA ASN A 323 -14.46 14.86 -14.37
C ASN A 323 -15.97 14.66 -14.69
N THR A 324 -16.55 13.49 -14.43
CA THR A 324 -17.95 13.15 -14.73
C THR A 324 -18.56 12.40 -13.56
N LEU A 325 -18.96 13.13 -12.52
CA LEU A 325 -19.58 12.56 -11.31
C LEU A 325 -21.09 12.68 -11.27
N TYR A 326 -21.73 13.26 -12.30
CA TYR A 326 -23.15 13.62 -12.30
C TYR A 326 -24.14 12.45 -12.12
N HIS A 327 -23.65 11.22 -11.98
CA HIS A 327 -24.46 10.03 -11.75
C HIS A 327 -24.09 9.26 -10.47
N VAL A 328 -22.94 9.55 -9.85
CA VAL A 328 -22.51 8.89 -8.62
C VAL A 328 -23.15 9.61 -7.43
N PHE A 329 -24.09 8.93 -6.78
CA PHE A 329 -24.78 9.51 -5.62
C PHE A 329 -23.88 9.48 -4.39
N PHE A 330 -23.86 10.61 -3.69
CA PHE A 330 -23.18 10.83 -2.43
C PHE A 330 -24.28 11.05 -1.38
N PRO A 331 -24.41 10.22 -0.33
CA PRO A 331 -25.53 10.31 0.62
C PRO A 331 -25.80 11.69 1.22
N ILE A 332 -24.80 12.59 1.26
CA ILE A 332 -24.93 14.00 1.71
C ILE A 332 -25.88 14.83 0.81
N ASP A 333 -26.13 14.41 -0.44
CA ASP A 333 -26.94 15.20 -1.40
C ASP A 333 -28.46 15.13 -1.15
N ARG A 334 -28.94 14.27 -0.22
CA ARG A 334 -30.36 14.27 0.19
C ARG A 334 -30.78 15.54 0.90
N GLU A 335 -29.95 16.10 1.78
CA GLU A 335 -30.37 17.27 2.58
C GLU A 335 -30.54 18.55 1.77
N LYS A 336 -29.83 18.69 0.65
CA LYS A 336 -29.92 19.90 -0.20
C LYS A 336 -31.07 19.87 -1.21
N SER A 337 -31.61 18.70 -1.54
CA SER A 337 -32.64 18.56 -2.57
C SER A 337 -34.09 18.61 -2.05
N SER A 338 -34.29 18.49 -0.73
CA SER A 338 -35.61 18.53 -0.10
C SER A 338 -36.05 19.90 0.45
N ILE A 339 -35.24 20.96 0.32
CA ILE A 339 -35.52 22.27 0.96
C ILE A 339 -36.19 23.30 0.00
N SER A 340 -36.46 22.98 -1.27
CA SER A 340 -37.00 23.98 -2.22
C SER A 340 -38.53 24.14 -2.24
N GLY A 341 -39.26 23.80 -1.18
CA GLY A 341 -40.72 23.99 -1.15
C GLY A 341 -41.31 24.04 0.26
N MET A 342 -42.04 25.13 0.54
CA MET A 342 -42.94 25.41 1.69
C MET A 342 -42.39 26.24 2.88
N VAL A 343 -42.57 27.57 2.77
CA VAL A 343 -43.36 28.49 3.64
C VAL A 343 -43.29 28.37 5.19
N THR A 344 -42.73 29.44 5.78
CA THR A 344 -42.99 30.20 7.05
C THR A 344 -43.24 29.54 8.42
N GLU A 345 -42.41 30.00 9.37
CA GLU A 345 -42.69 30.43 10.77
C GLU A 345 -42.80 29.46 11.97
N GLN A 346 -42.07 29.87 13.03
CA GLN A 346 -42.16 29.63 14.48
C GLN A 346 -41.48 28.43 15.17
N VAL A 347 -40.33 28.79 15.77
CA VAL A 347 -39.67 28.38 17.03
C VAL A 347 -40.31 27.26 17.87
N GLY A 348 -39.51 26.25 18.15
CA GLY A 348 -39.62 25.33 19.29
C GLY A 348 -38.39 24.41 19.36
N GLU A 349 -37.52 24.62 20.35
CA GLU A 349 -36.37 23.76 20.66
C GLU A 349 -36.81 22.32 20.96
N VAL A 350 -36.00 21.32 20.55
CA VAL A 350 -35.36 20.31 21.42
C VAL A 350 -34.58 19.30 20.57
N ASP A 351 -33.32 19.08 20.97
CA ASP A 351 -32.35 18.03 20.61
C ASP A 351 -31.88 17.90 19.15
N THR A 352 -30.81 18.64 18.82
CA THR A 352 -29.97 18.41 17.64
C THR A 352 -28.98 17.25 17.86
N PRO A 353 -29.05 16.15 17.09
CA PRO A 353 -27.98 15.15 17.04
C PRO A 353 -26.82 15.69 16.20
N MET A 354 -25.79 16.21 16.88
CA MET A 354 -24.37 16.26 16.50
C MET A 354 -24.05 16.15 14.98
N ASP A 355 -24.46 17.15 14.21
CA ASP A 355 -24.24 17.24 12.75
C ASP A 355 -22.87 17.84 12.39
N ILE A 356 -22.28 17.26 11.35
CA ILE A 356 -21.52 17.90 10.25
C ILE A 356 -20.56 19.02 10.69
N LEU A 357 -19.24 18.73 10.66
CA LEU A 357 -18.24 19.80 10.57
C LEU A 357 -18.43 20.54 9.24
N ASP A 358 -19.19 21.63 9.25
CA ASP A 358 -19.20 22.60 8.17
C ASP A 358 -17.79 23.23 8.09
N THR A 359 -17.06 22.91 7.04
CA THR A 359 -15.71 23.45 6.77
C THR A 359 -15.66 24.97 6.86
N ASN A 360 -16.77 25.69 6.60
CA ASN A 360 -16.84 27.14 6.80
C ASN A 360 -16.99 27.53 8.28
N GLN A 361 -17.71 26.74 9.07
CA GLN A 361 -17.87 26.95 10.51
C GLN A 361 -16.55 26.68 11.23
N VAL A 362 -15.86 25.59 10.86
CA VAL A 362 -14.51 25.25 11.35
C VAL A 362 -13.51 26.35 10.97
N LYS A 363 -13.52 26.80 9.72
CA LYS A 363 -12.68 27.92 9.26
C LYS A 363 -12.98 29.22 10.02
N THR A 364 -14.25 29.53 10.27
CA THR A 364 -14.68 30.70 11.06
C THR A 364 -14.23 30.60 12.52
N THR A 365 -14.37 29.43 13.14
CA THR A 365 -13.91 29.16 14.51
C THR A 365 -12.39 29.27 14.61
N LEU A 366 -11.65 28.72 13.66
CA LEU A 366 -10.19 28.88 13.55
C LEU A 366 -9.78 30.34 13.43
N ILE A 367 -10.39 31.10 12.53
CA ILE A 367 -10.08 32.53 12.35
C ILE A 367 -10.39 33.32 13.64
N SER A 368 -11.49 32.99 14.33
CA SER A 368 -11.84 33.62 15.62
C SER A 368 -10.85 33.28 16.74
N GLN A 369 -10.32 32.05 16.80
CA GLN A 369 -9.32 31.65 17.79
C GLN A 369 -7.96 32.27 17.50
N PHE A 370 -7.55 32.34 16.22
CA PHE A 370 -6.32 33.02 15.82
C PHE A 370 -6.37 34.53 16.11
N SER A 371 -7.56 35.14 16.15
CA SER A 371 -7.70 36.54 16.56
C SER A 371 -7.49 36.78 18.06
N MET A 372 -7.57 35.73 18.90
CA MET A 372 -7.30 35.78 20.35
C MET A 372 -5.89 35.30 20.71
N GLN A 373 -5.33 34.34 19.96
CA GLN A 373 -3.94 33.88 20.09
C GLN A 373 -3.30 33.77 18.71
N PRO A 374 -2.36 34.67 18.34
CA PRO A 374 -1.85 34.76 16.98
C PRO A 374 -0.93 33.60 16.58
N GLU A 375 -0.48 32.76 17.52
CA GLU A 375 0.33 31.56 17.27
C GLU A 375 -0.23 30.38 18.10
N ILE A 376 -0.55 29.26 17.44
CA ILE A 376 -1.02 28.01 18.08
C ILE A 376 -0.16 26.83 17.61
N GLU A 377 0.23 25.95 18.54
CA GLU A 377 0.94 24.71 18.25
C GLU A 377 -0.01 23.67 17.65
N ILE A 378 0.37 23.02 16.55
CA ILE A 378 -0.50 22.09 15.80
C ILE A 378 -1.00 20.95 16.71
N GLN A 379 -0.16 20.47 17.62
CA GLN A 379 -0.52 19.42 18.57
C GLN A 379 -1.53 19.88 19.64
N GLN A 380 -1.48 21.16 20.04
CA GLN A 380 -2.53 21.72 20.92
C GLN A 380 -3.83 21.91 20.15
N PHE A 381 -3.75 22.30 18.88
CA PHE A 381 -4.91 22.44 18.01
C PHE A 381 -5.64 21.10 17.80
N LEU A 382 -4.90 20.04 17.47
CA LEU A 382 -5.46 18.70 17.25
C LEU A 382 -6.11 18.11 18.51
N LYS A 383 -5.60 18.42 19.71
CA LYS A 383 -6.17 17.95 20.99
C LYS A 383 -7.58 18.47 21.30
N ILE A 384 -8.01 19.55 20.64
CA ILE A 384 -9.34 20.14 20.84
C ILE A 384 -10.40 19.36 20.03
N TYR A 385 -9.97 18.57 19.04
CA TYR A 385 -10.84 17.83 18.15
C TYR A 385 -10.69 16.31 18.35
N PRO A 386 -11.77 15.52 18.18
CA PRO A 386 -11.69 14.07 18.32
C PRO A 386 -10.77 13.45 17.25
N ASP A 387 -10.07 12.36 17.60
CA ASP A 387 -8.98 11.76 16.79
C ASP A 387 -9.39 11.37 15.37
N ASN A 388 -10.65 10.97 15.18
CA ASN A 388 -11.21 10.64 13.87
C ASN A 388 -11.30 11.85 12.91
N PHE A 389 -11.07 13.07 13.37
CA PHE A 389 -11.08 14.30 12.57
C PHE A 389 -9.67 14.84 12.23
N HIS A 390 -8.60 14.26 12.78
CA HIS A 390 -7.23 14.79 12.61
C HIS A 390 -6.78 14.80 11.14
N ALA A 391 -7.11 13.75 10.38
CA ALA A 391 -6.78 13.69 8.96
C ALA A 391 -7.48 14.78 8.11
N ALA A 392 -8.71 15.18 8.48
CA ALA A 392 -9.42 16.26 7.80
C ALA A 392 -8.81 17.63 8.14
N ILE A 393 -8.37 17.79 9.39
CA ILE A 393 -7.65 18.97 9.87
C ILE A 393 -6.31 19.10 9.16
N ASP A 394 -5.51 18.03 9.05
CA ASP A 394 -4.21 18.05 8.36
C ASP A 394 -4.33 18.46 6.89
N ILE A 395 -5.35 17.95 6.20
CA ILE A 395 -5.64 18.33 4.80
C ILE A 395 -6.04 19.80 4.70
N MET A 396 -6.84 20.31 5.65
CA MET A 396 -7.22 21.72 5.71
C MET A 396 -5.99 22.60 5.97
N LEU A 397 -5.10 22.21 6.89
CA LEU A 397 -3.85 22.91 7.18
C LEU A 397 -2.92 22.93 5.96
N ASP A 398 -2.85 21.83 5.22
CA ASP A 398 -2.07 21.77 3.98
C ASP A 398 -2.71 22.57 2.84
N GLY A 399 -4.04 22.70 2.80
CA GLY A 399 -4.75 23.63 1.93
C GLY A 399 -4.46 25.09 2.26
N LEU A 400 -4.49 25.45 3.54
CA LEU A 400 -4.14 26.80 4.02
C LEU A 400 -2.68 27.16 3.71
N LYS A 401 -1.74 26.20 3.76
CA LYS A 401 -0.35 26.41 3.34
C LYS A 401 -0.21 26.66 1.82
N ARG A 402 -1.09 26.10 1.00
CA ARG A 402 -1.04 26.23 -0.47
C ARG A 402 -1.69 27.51 -0.99
N ASP A 403 -2.74 27.99 -0.32
CA ASP A 403 -3.55 29.11 -0.82
C ASP A 403 -2.97 30.51 -0.49
N GLY A 404 -1.80 30.58 0.17
CA GLY A 404 -1.00 31.82 0.27
C GLY A 404 -1.70 33.01 0.94
N GLY A 405 -2.73 32.78 1.75
CA GLY A 405 -3.48 33.82 2.46
C GLY A 405 -3.29 33.75 3.97
N ILE A 406 -2.93 34.89 4.58
CA ILE A 406 -3.02 35.25 6.02
C ILE A 406 -2.27 34.32 7.01
N PHE A 407 -1.42 33.38 6.58
CA PHE A 407 -0.68 32.52 7.52
C PHE A 407 0.80 32.35 7.17
N GLU A 408 1.67 32.38 8.20
CA GLU A 408 3.09 32.05 8.08
C GLU A 408 3.34 30.62 8.61
N PRO A 409 3.68 29.65 7.77
CA PRO A 409 3.95 28.29 8.23
C PRO A 409 5.32 28.17 8.90
N LYS A 410 5.35 27.75 10.17
CA LYS A 410 6.57 27.36 10.89
C LYS A 410 6.52 25.87 11.25
N PRO A 411 7.66 25.17 11.38
CA PRO A 411 7.66 23.78 11.83
C PRO A 411 6.97 23.64 13.19
N GLY A 412 5.81 22.96 13.23
CA GLY A 412 5.04 22.69 14.45
C GLY A 412 4.01 23.76 14.85
N PHE A 413 3.96 24.91 14.18
CA PHE A 413 3.09 26.04 14.57
C PHE A 413 2.35 26.63 13.36
N ILE A 414 1.17 27.22 13.63
CA ILE A 414 0.43 28.04 12.67
C ILE A 414 0.30 29.44 13.24
N LYS A 415 0.78 30.44 12.49
CA LYS A 415 0.68 31.85 12.82
C LYS A 415 -0.25 32.57 11.85
N LEU A 416 -1.25 33.29 12.35
CA LEU A 416 -2.05 34.22 11.54
C LEU A 416 -1.26 35.55 11.38
N LEU A 417 -1.13 36.04 10.14
CA LEU A 417 -0.45 37.29 9.79
C LEU A 417 -1.35 38.52 9.96
#